data_AF-A0A9P6YA81-F1
#
_entry.id   AF-A0A9P6YA81-F1
#
_cell.length_a   1.000
_cell.length_b   1.000
_cell.length_c   1.000
_cell.angle_alpha   90.00
_cell.angle_beta   90.00
_cell.angle_gamma   90.00
#
_symmetry.space_group_name_H-M   'P 1'
#
loop_
_entity.id
_entity.type
_entity.pdbx_description
1 polymer ?
#
loop_
_entity_poly.entity_id
_entity_poly.type
_entity_poly.pdbx_seq_one_letter_code
_entity_poly.pdbx_strand_id
1 'polypeptide(L)'
;MVGHRCRGAKVNGRIVPLTYRLRSGDRVEILTGKEADPRRDWLMPANGFLASNRSREKVRSWFHKLDRARNVQAGRELLERELKRLGLQHSDLAVAAKKFHADSGEDLYIQVALGDTGPNQVSRALLEAERAASQPAAAPALPRPTARRENLGKSKFTVQGVGNLLVQLARCCQPVAGEPIVGYLTRSRGVTVHRADCRWRLRSGRGGHGGRAPLAAEGHHQPDRPGRRLRARHPQ
;
A
#
# COMPACT_ATOMS: atom_id res chain seq x y z
N MET A 1 27.81 -24.09 18.01
CA MET A 1 26.35 -24.07 18.33
C MET A 1 25.65 -25.13 17.51
N VAL A 2 24.74 -25.92 18.09
CA VAL A 2 24.05 -27.04 17.40
C VAL A 2 23.36 -26.59 16.10
N GLY A 3 22.70 -25.42 16.12
CA GLY A 3 22.01 -24.89 14.94
C GLY A 3 22.91 -24.66 13.71
N HIS A 4 24.18 -24.28 13.88
CA HIS A 4 25.08 -24.06 12.74
C HIS A 4 25.53 -25.37 12.08
N ARG A 5 25.33 -26.50 12.77
CA ARG A 5 25.61 -27.85 12.26
C ARG A 5 24.33 -28.55 11.77
N CYS A 6 23.17 -27.89 11.84
CA CYS A 6 21.89 -28.47 11.49
C CYS A 6 21.82 -28.76 9.97
N ARG A 7 21.55 -30.02 9.62
CA ARG A 7 21.32 -30.46 8.24
C ARG A 7 19.87 -30.83 7.97
N GLY A 8 19.13 -31.23 9.00
CA GLY A 8 17.74 -31.62 8.89
C GLY A 8 17.10 -31.80 10.26
N ALA A 9 15.79 -32.01 10.27
CA ALA A 9 15.04 -32.29 11.48
C ALA A 9 14.08 -33.46 11.24
N LYS A 10 13.88 -34.26 12.27
CA LYS A 10 12.77 -35.21 12.37
C LYS A 10 11.79 -34.72 13.43
N VAL A 11 10.51 -34.86 13.15
CA VAL A 11 9.43 -34.58 14.10
C VAL A 11 8.61 -35.86 14.25
N ASN A 12 8.48 -36.35 15.48
CA ASN A 12 7.77 -37.59 15.80
C ASN A 12 8.26 -38.77 14.94
N GLY A 13 9.58 -38.89 14.76
CA GLY A 13 10.24 -39.96 13.99
C GLY A 13 10.25 -39.77 12.47
N ARG A 14 9.53 -38.79 11.91
CA ARG A 14 9.47 -38.53 10.46
C ARG A 14 10.34 -37.35 10.05
N ILE A 15 11.03 -37.45 8.92
CA ILE A 15 11.80 -36.33 8.35
C ILE A 15 10.83 -35.25 7.88
N VAL A 16 11.05 -34.02 8.31
CA VAL A 16 10.25 -32.84 7.92
C VAL A 16 11.14 -31.78 7.27
N PRO A 17 10.59 -30.95 6.37
CA PRO A 17 11.33 -29.81 5.85
C PRO A 17 11.66 -28.83 6.99
N LEU A 18 12.79 -28.13 6.88
CA LEU A 18 13.23 -27.14 7.88
C LEU A 18 12.28 -25.93 8.01
N THR A 19 11.37 -25.75 7.05
CA THR A 19 10.32 -24.73 7.08
C THR A 19 9.08 -25.15 7.87
N TYR A 20 9.02 -26.39 8.37
CA TYR A 20 7.91 -26.89 9.17
C TYR A 20 7.77 -26.06 10.46
N ARG A 21 6.55 -25.58 10.72
CA ARG A 21 6.22 -24.87 11.96
C ARG A 21 5.88 -25.87 13.06
N LEU A 22 6.75 -25.92 14.07
CA LEU A 22 6.58 -26.77 15.24
C LEU A 22 5.27 -26.47 15.97
N ARG A 23 4.64 -27.53 16.47
CA ARG A 23 3.44 -27.46 17.32
C ARG A 23 3.78 -27.91 18.74
N SER A 24 2.99 -27.45 19.70
CA SER A 24 3.13 -27.90 21.09
C SER A 24 2.90 -29.41 21.17
N GLY A 25 3.82 -30.12 21.83
CA GLY A 25 3.80 -31.58 21.96
C GLY A 25 4.63 -32.33 20.90
N ASP A 26 5.17 -31.64 19.89
CA ASP A 26 6.06 -32.26 18.90
C ASP A 26 7.40 -32.67 19.53
N ARG A 27 7.81 -33.94 19.34
CA ARG A 27 9.17 -34.40 19.65
C ARG A 27 10.09 -34.11 18.48
N VAL A 28 11.08 -33.25 18.69
CA VAL A 28 12.02 -32.80 17.65
C VAL A 28 13.38 -33.46 17.84
N GLU A 29 13.87 -34.12 16.80
CA GLU A 29 15.24 -34.62 16.71
C GLU A 29 15.99 -33.85 15.62
N ILE A 30 17.14 -33.26 15.95
CA ILE A 30 17.94 -32.48 15.01
C ILE A 30 19.06 -33.34 14.45
N LEU A 31 19.08 -33.49 13.13
CA LEU A 31 20.16 -34.15 12.40
C LEU A 31 21.31 -33.16 12.21
N THR A 32 22.45 -33.44 12.82
CA THR A 32 23.62 -32.55 12.77
C THR A 32 24.78 -33.16 11.98
N GLY A 33 25.52 -32.30 11.26
CA GLY A 33 26.80 -32.64 10.64
C GLY A 33 27.97 -32.55 11.62
N LYS A 34 29.17 -32.94 11.18
CA LYS A 34 30.42 -32.81 11.97
C LYS A 34 30.89 -31.35 12.08
N GLU A 35 30.80 -30.61 10.98
CA GLU A 35 31.27 -29.22 10.88
C GLU A 35 30.11 -28.23 10.84
N ALA A 36 30.40 -26.99 11.22
CA ALA A 36 29.44 -25.88 11.14
C ALA A 36 29.42 -25.31 9.72
N ASP A 37 28.28 -25.46 9.05
CA ASP A 37 28.07 -25.02 7.67
C ASP A 37 26.66 -24.42 7.52
N PRO A 38 26.40 -23.27 8.17
CA PRO A 38 25.13 -22.57 8.01
C PRO A 38 25.02 -22.01 6.58
N ARG A 39 23.82 -22.08 6.00
CA ARG A 39 23.57 -21.54 4.66
C ARG A 39 23.18 -20.07 4.74
N ARG A 40 23.72 -19.23 3.84
CA ARG A 40 23.34 -17.80 3.72
C ARG A 40 21.86 -17.61 3.39
N ASP A 41 21.28 -18.58 2.70
CA ASP A 41 19.86 -18.63 2.34
C ASP A 41 18.91 -18.59 3.56
N TRP A 42 19.41 -18.95 4.75
CA TRP A 42 18.66 -18.86 6.00
C TRP A 42 18.42 -17.42 6.45
N LEU A 43 19.28 -16.48 6.03
CA LEU A 43 19.14 -15.06 6.36
C LEU A 43 18.06 -14.38 5.51
N MET A 44 17.72 -14.94 4.34
CA MET A 44 16.65 -14.41 3.50
C MET A 44 15.28 -14.63 4.17
N PRO A 45 14.54 -13.55 4.50
CA PRO A 45 13.24 -13.69 5.16
C PRO A 45 12.21 -14.47 4.34
N ALA A 46 12.29 -14.39 3.01
CA ALA A 46 11.36 -15.03 2.09
C ALA A 46 11.34 -16.56 2.21
N ASN A 47 12.45 -17.18 2.63
CA ASN A 47 12.57 -18.64 2.69
C ASN A 47 12.02 -19.26 3.99
N GLY A 48 11.74 -18.45 5.01
CA GLY A 48 11.06 -18.89 6.22
C GLY A 48 11.85 -19.86 7.13
N PHE A 49 13.16 -20.01 6.95
CA PHE A 49 13.99 -20.92 7.78
C PHE A 49 14.19 -20.42 9.22
N LEU A 50 14.46 -19.13 9.41
CA LEU A 50 14.75 -18.55 10.71
C LEU A 50 13.59 -17.67 11.19
N ALA A 51 12.77 -18.20 12.09
CA ALA A 51 11.62 -17.48 12.64
C ALA A 51 11.99 -16.39 13.64
N SER A 52 13.02 -16.60 14.47
CA SER A 52 13.40 -15.67 15.54
C SER A 52 14.55 -14.76 15.13
N ASN A 53 14.46 -13.47 15.50
CA ASN A 53 15.52 -12.51 15.21
C ASN A 53 16.85 -12.88 15.89
N ARG A 54 16.78 -13.46 17.11
CA ARG A 54 17.96 -13.96 17.83
C ARG A 54 18.71 -15.04 17.03
N SER A 55 18.00 -15.95 16.37
CA SER A 55 18.65 -16.98 15.55
C SER A 55 19.27 -16.38 14.29
N ARG A 56 18.61 -15.40 13.67
CA ARG A 56 19.18 -14.65 12.53
C ARG A 56 20.49 -13.98 12.93
N GLU A 57 20.51 -13.30 14.06
CA GLU A 57 21.70 -12.60 14.56
C GLU A 57 22.87 -13.54 14.85
N LYS A 58 22.60 -14.73 15.39
CA LYS A 58 23.64 -15.75 15.63
C LYS A 58 24.28 -16.24 14.32
N VAL A 59 23.48 -16.42 13.27
CA VAL A 59 23.95 -16.80 11.94
C VAL A 59 24.74 -15.65 11.31
N ARG A 60 24.25 -14.40 11.40
CA ARG A 60 25.00 -13.21 10.95
C ARG A 60 26.36 -13.11 11.64
N SER A 61 26.39 -13.19 12.97
CA SER A 61 27.63 -13.14 13.76
C SER A 61 28.62 -14.23 13.36
N TRP A 62 28.15 -15.40 12.94
CA TRP A 62 29.02 -16.45 12.40
C TRP A 62 29.65 -16.04 11.07
N PHE A 63 28.87 -15.46 10.14
CA PHE A 63 29.39 -14.95 8.86
C PHE A 63 30.29 -13.71 9.03
N HIS A 64 30.06 -12.87 10.04
CA HIS A 64 30.96 -11.77 10.40
C HIS A 64 32.35 -12.26 10.82
N LYS A 65 32.43 -13.43 11.46
CA LYS A 65 33.70 -14.06 11.84
C LYS A 65 34.38 -14.79 10.68
N LEU A 66 33.66 -15.01 9.58
CA LEU A 66 34.22 -15.62 8.39
C LEU A 66 35.10 -14.61 7.64
N ASP A 67 36.09 -15.14 6.95
CA ASP A 67 37.02 -14.35 6.13
C ASP A 67 36.31 -13.35 5.20
N ARG A 68 36.81 -12.10 5.17
CA ARG A 68 36.21 -11.01 4.41
C ARG A 68 36.19 -11.31 2.92
N ALA A 69 37.24 -11.91 2.35
CA ALA A 69 37.28 -12.22 0.92
C ALA A 69 36.20 -13.25 0.55
N ARG A 70 35.93 -14.22 1.43
CA ARG A 70 34.81 -15.16 1.24
C ARG A 70 33.45 -14.47 1.27
N ASN A 71 33.27 -13.44 2.11
CA ASN A 71 32.04 -12.66 2.15
C ASN A 71 31.87 -11.81 0.88
N VAL A 72 32.94 -11.15 0.42
CA VAL A 72 32.92 -10.39 -0.85
C VAL A 72 32.56 -11.30 -2.03
N GLN A 73 33.24 -12.43 -2.18
CA GLN A 73 32.98 -13.36 -3.29
C GLN A 73 31.55 -13.89 -3.28
N ALA A 74 31.05 -14.32 -2.12
CA ALA A 74 29.68 -14.82 -2.01
C ALA A 74 28.63 -13.73 -2.26
N GLY A 75 28.88 -12.51 -1.78
CA GLY A 75 28.01 -11.35 -2.01
C GLY A 75 27.94 -10.98 -3.49
N ARG A 76 29.09 -10.98 -4.16
CA ARG A 76 29.20 -10.76 -5.60
C ARG A 76 28.37 -11.79 -6.38
N GLU A 77 28.54 -13.08 -6.10
CA GLU A 77 27.78 -14.14 -6.79
C GLU A 77 26.26 -14.01 -6.60
N LEU A 78 25.81 -13.68 -5.39
CA LEU A 78 24.40 -13.47 -5.08
C LEU A 78 23.82 -12.26 -5.84
N LEU A 79 24.53 -11.14 -5.81
CA LEU A 79 24.08 -9.92 -6.46
C LEU A 79 24.15 -10.04 -7.98
N GLU A 80 25.24 -10.57 -8.52
CA GLU A 80 25.45 -10.75 -9.97
C GLU A 80 24.40 -11.67 -10.59
N ARG A 81 23.99 -12.73 -9.88
CA ARG A 81 22.88 -13.59 -10.31
C ARG A 81 21.57 -12.82 -10.45
N GLU A 82 21.28 -11.95 -9.49
CA GLU A 82 20.06 -11.14 -9.49
C GLU A 82 20.12 -10.02 -10.55
N LEU A 83 21.27 -9.36 -10.71
CA LEU A 83 21.48 -8.35 -11.74
C LEU A 83 21.38 -8.96 -13.15
N LYS A 84 21.96 -10.14 -13.36
CA LYS A 84 21.85 -10.89 -14.62
C LYS A 84 20.40 -11.22 -14.96
N ARG A 85 19.62 -11.63 -13.95
CA ARG A 85 18.19 -11.94 -14.12
C ARG A 85 17.37 -10.72 -14.57
N LEU A 86 17.79 -9.52 -14.20
CA LEU A 86 17.12 -8.26 -14.49
C LEU A 86 17.75 -7.46 -15.63
N GLY A 87 18.86 -7.93 -16.22
CA GLY A 87 19.58 -7.21 -17.28
C GLY A 87 20.43 -6.02 -16.80
N LEU A 88 20.71 -5.92 -15.49
CA LEU A 88 21.36 -4.77 -14.85
C LEU A 88 22.87 -4.99 -14.60
N GLN A 89 23.52 -5.81 -15.42
CA GLN A 89 24.92 -6.19 -15.17
C GLN A 89 25.92 -5.03 -15.31
N HIS A 90 25.56 -4.01 -16.08
CA HIS A 90 26.42 -2.85 -16.39
C HIS A 90 25.99 -1.59 -15.63
N SER A 91 24.98 -1.68 -14.76
CA SER A 91 24.46 -0.53 -14.01
C SER A 91 25.47 -0.09 -12.94
N ASP A 92 25.56 1.22 -12.71
CA ASP A 92 26.51 1.78 -11.75
C ASP A 92 26.13 1.43 -10.31
N LEU A 93 26.89 0.52 -9.71
CA LEU A 93 26.74 0.08 -8.33
C LEU A 93 27.04 1.19 -7.31
N ALA A 94 27.77 2.24 -7.70
CA ALA A 94 28.07 3.36 -6.79
C ALA A 94 26.81 4.11 -6.36
N VAL A 95 25.79 4.17 -7.23
CA VAL A 95 24.49 4.77 -6.90
C VAL A 95 23.78 3.98 -5.81
N ALA A 96 23.80 2.64 -5.91
CA ALA A 96 23.24 1.77 -4.89
C ALA A 96 24.06 1.82 -3.59
N ALA A 97 25.39 1.84 -3.68
CA ALA A 97 26.27 1.92 -2.51
C ALA A 97 25.97 3.15 -1.64
N LYS A 98 25.80 4.33 -2.25
CA LYS A 98 25.41 5.55 -1.55
C LYS A 98 24.06 5.44 -0.83
N LYS A 99 23.07 4.79 -1.46
CA LYS A 99 21.73 4.62 -0.87
C LYS A 99 21.73 3.69 0.34
N PHE A 100 22.62 2.70 0.37
CA PHE A 100 22.73 1.73 1.46
C PHE A 100 23.89 2.04 2.43
N HIS A 101 24.44 3.26 2.38
CA HIS A 101 25.53 3.70 3.25
C HIS A 101 26.77 2.77 3.19
N ALA A 102 27.08 2.26 2.00
CA ALA A 102 28.31 1.52 1.74
C ALA A 102 29.39 2.45 1.17
N ASP A 103 30.59 2.40 1.73
CA ASP A 103 31.73 3.23 1.29
C ASP A 103 32.25 2.78 -0.09
N SER A 104 32.19 1.48 -0.36
CA SER A 104 32.65 0.87 -1.60
C SER A 104 31.65 -0.16 -2.14
N GLY A 105 31.80 -0.52 -3.42
CA GLY A 105 31.05 -1.63 -4.02
C GLY A 105 31.33 -2.98 -3.34
N GLU A 106 32.54 -3.16 -2.79
CA GLU A 106 32.88 -4.35 -2.02
C GLU A 106 32.11 -4.42 -0.70
N ASP A 107 31.94 -3.29 -0.02
CA ASP A 107 31.14 -3.24 1.21
C ASP A 107 29.67 -3.52 0.92
N LEU A 108 29.16 -3.08 -0.23
CA LEU A 108 27.82 -3.47 -0.68
C LEU A 108 27.72 -4.99 -0.90
N TYR A 109 28.73 -5.63 -1.50
CA TYR A 109 28.75 -7.10 -1.60
C TYR A 109 28.76 -7.77 -0.22
N ILE A 110 29.53 -7.25 0.73
CA ILE A 110 29.58 -7.79 2.10
C ILE A 110 28.21 -7.65 2.78
N GLN A 111 27.56 -6.48 2.69
CA GLN A 111 26.22 -6.26 3.24
C GLN A 111 25.19 -7.24 2.64
N VAL A 112 25.30 -7.52 1.34
CA VAL A 112 24.45 -8.51 0.67
C VAL A 112 24.74 -9.93 1.17
N ALA A 113 26.01 -10.28 1.36
CA ALA A 113 26.42 -11.59 1.84
C ALA A 113 25.99 -11.85 3.30
N LEU A 114 25.94 -10.81 4.12
CA LEU A 114 25.51 -10.83 5.53
C LEU A 114 23.98 -10.73 5.69
N GLY A 115 23.26 -10.43 4.60
CA GLY A 115 21.81 -10.30 4.61
C GLY A 115 21.31 -9.04 5.33
N ASP A 116 22.14 -8.00 5.41
CA ASP A 116 21.74 -6.66 5.86
C ASP A 116 20.92 -5.97 4.77
N THR A 117 21.40 -6.08 3.53
CA THR A 117 20.71 -5.60 2.33
C THR A 117 20.39 -6.80 1.43
N GLY A 118 19.13 -6.96 1.03
CA GLY A 118 18.74 -8.03 0.10
C GLY A 118 19.15 -7.72 -1.35
N PRO A 119 19.53 -8.73 -2.17
CA PRO A 119 19.81 -8.52 -3.61
C PRO A 119 18.68 -7.78 -4.34
N ASN A 120 17.43 -8.11 -4.00
CA ASN A 120 16.23 -7.49 -4.57
C ASN A 120 16.08 -6.00 -4.18
N GLN A 121 16.61 -5.59 -3.02
CA GLN A 121 16.58 -4.19 -2.59
C GLN A 121 17.59 -3.39 -3.41
N VAL A 122 18.78 -3.95 -3.65
CA VAL A 122 19.81 -3.35 -4.51
C VAL A 122 19.31 -3.21 -5.94
N SER A 123 18.74 -4.27 -6.53
CA SER A 123 18.24 -4.20 -7.90
C SER A 123 17.09 -3.20 -8.07
N ARG A 124 16.18 -3.10 -7.08
CA ARG A 124 15.13 -2.06 -7.06
C ARG A 124 15.71 -0.65 -6.99
N ALA A 125 16.74 -0.44 -6.19
CA ALA A 125 17.40 0.87 -6.10
C ALA A 125 18.05 1.28 -7.42
N LEU A 126 18.68 0.34 -8.13
CA LEU A 126 19.26 0.58 -9.45
C LEU A 126 18.20 0.92 -10.50
N LEU A 127 17.10 0.15 -10.55
CA LEU A 127 15.98 0.44 -11.47
C LEU A 127 15.34 1.81 -11.22
N GLU A 128 15.23 2.20 -9.95
CA GLU A 128 14.72 3.52 -9.58
C GLU A 128 15.66 4.63 -10.04
N ALA A 129 16.98 4.43 -9.93
CA ALA A 129 17.98 5.38 -10.41
C ALA A 129 17.97 5.51 -11.93
N GLU A 130 17.90 4.41 -12.68
CA GLU A 130 17.78 4.42 -14.15
C GLU A 130 16.51 5.13 -14.59
N ARG A 131 15.39 4.90 -13.89
CA ARG A 131 14.12 5.58 -14.16
C ARG A 131 14.18 7.08 -13.86
N ALA A 132 14.83 7.48 -12.76
CA ALA A 132 15.03 8.89 -12.42
C ALA A 132 15.95 9.59 -13.43
N ALA A 133 16.95 8.91 -13.97
CA ALA A 133 17.81 9.45 -15.03
C ALA A 133 17.09 9.55 -16.39
N SER A 134 16.14 8.64 -16.66
CA SER A 134 15.42 8.57 -17.94
C SER A 134 14.14 9.41 -18.00
N GLN A 135 13.61 9.85 -16.85
CA GLN A 135 12.45 10.74 -16.81
C GLN A 135 12.91 12.20 -16.69
N PRO A 136 12.64 13.07 -17.68
CA PRO A 136 12.66 14.51 -17.41
C PRO A 136 11.63 14.78 -16.31
N ALA A 137 12.00 15.60 -15.32
CA ALA A 137 11.24 15.93 -14.12
C ALA A 137 9.71 15.81 -14.33
N ALA A 138 9.13 14.72 -13.84
CA ALA A 138 7.70 14.51 -13.94
C ALA A 138 6.98 15.65 -13.20
N ALA A 139 6.05 16.30 -13.91
CA ALA A 139 5.19 17.36 -13.41
C ALA A 139 4.61 17.03 -12.02
N PRO A 140 4.39 18.05 -11.16
CA PRO A 140 3.98 17.85 -9.77
C PRO A 140 2.76 16.93 -9.70
N ALA A 141 2.88 15.89 -8.87
CA ALA A 141 1.82 14.93 -8.61
C ALA A 141 0.52 15.67 -8.29
N LEU A 142 -0.51 15.49 -9.12
CA LEU A 142 -1.84 16.00 -8.85
C LEU A 142 -2.27 15.48 -7.47
N PRO A 143 -2.71 16.36 -6.56
CA PRO A 143 -3.09 15.95 -5.22
C PRO A 143 -4.22 14.93 -5.33
N ARG A 144 -3.94 13.72 -4.85
CA ARG A 144 -4.90 12.64 -4.74
C ARG A 144 -6.02 13.16 -3.81
N PRO A 145 -7.27 13.33 -4.28
CA PRO A 145 -8.31 13.91 -3.44
C PRO A 145 -8.57 12.95 -2.29
N THR A 146 -8.08 13.31 -1.10
CA THR A 146 -8.59 12.75 0.15
C THR A 146 -9.99 13.29 0.26
N ALA A 147 -10.99 12.43 0.07
CA ALA A 147 -12.38 12.79 0.31
C ALA A 147 -12.54 13.05 1.81
N ARG A 148 -12.24 14.29 2.23
CA ARG A 148 -12.62 14.82 3.52
C ARG A 148 -14.15 14.78 3.53
N ARG A 149 -14.72 13.89 4.35
CA ARG A 149 -16.16 13.86 4.64
C ARG A 149 -16.49 15.13 5.42
N GLU A 150 -16.57 16.27 4.74
CA GLU A 150 -17.10 17.49 5.32
C GLU A 150 -18.63 17.38 5.36
N ASN A 151 -19.15 17.40 6.59
CA ASN A 151 -20.48 17.88 6.97
C ASN A 151 -21.69 17.22 6.28
N LEU A 152 -22.08 16.05 6.79
CA LEU A 152 -23.40 15.42 6.61
C LEU A 152 -24.56 16.18 7.31
N GLY A 153 -24.43 17.48 7.60
CA GLY A 153 -25.33 18.19 8.52
C GLY A 153 -26.31 19.21 7.92
N LYS A 154 -26.11 19.69 6.69
CA LYS A 154 -27.00 20.67 6.06
C LYS A 154 -27.08 20.40 4.56
N SER A 155 -28.19 19.84 4.10
CA SER A 155 -28.46 19.69 2.68
C SER A 155 -28.44 21.08 2.03
N LYS A 156 -27.59 21.30 1.02
CA LYS A 156 -27.54 22.53 0.20
C LYS A 156 -28.78 22.72 -0.70
N PHE A 157 -29.86 22.00 -0.41
CA PHE A 157 -31.07 21.93 -1.22
C PHE A 157 -32.28 22.09 -0.32
N THR A 158 -33.09 23.11 -0.62
CA THR A 158 -34.38 23.35 0.04
C THR A 158 -35.48 22.79 -0.87
N VAL A 159 -36.28 21.85 -0.37
CA VAL A 159 -37.47 21.37 -1.07
C VAL A 159 -38.64 22.26 -0.64
N GLN A 160 -39.42 22.76 -1.60
CA GLN A 160 -40.55 23.63 -1.27
C GLN A 160 -41.56 22.90 -0.38
N GLY A 161 -41.88 23.50 0.77
CA GLY A 161 -42.89 23.00 1.72
C GLY A 161 -42.38 22.12 2.86
N VAL A 162 -41.14 21.59 2.83
CA VAL A 162 -40.58 20.81 3.96
C VAL A 162 -39.06 21.04 4.06
N GLY A 163 -38.60 21.65 5.15
CA GLY A 163 -37.17 21.74 5.47
C GLY A 163 -36.64 20.39 5.99
N ASN A 164 -35.32 20.16 5.93
CA ASN A 164 -34.58 19.06 6.57
C ASN A 164 -34.69 17.61 6.01
N LEU A 165 -35.21 17.42 4.80
CA LEU A 165 -35.20 16.09 4.17
C LEU A 165 -33.77 15.65 3.77
N LEU A 166 -33.51 14.35 3.86
CA LEU A 166 -32.30 13.74 3.30
C LEU A 166 -32.35 13.85 1.78
N VAL A 167 -31.49 14.71 1.23
CA VAL A 167 -31.39 14.97 -0.21
C VAL A 167 -30.08 14.37 -0.73
N GLN A 168 -30.16 13.58 -1.80
CA GLN A 168 -28.99 13.08 -2.54
C GLN A 168 -29.06 13.42 -4.02
N LEU A 169 -27.89 13.70 -4.62
CA LEU A 169 -27.76 13.92 -6.07
C LEU A 169 -27.77 12.58 -6.82
N ALA A 170 -28.50 12.53 -7.93
CA ALA A 170 -28.55 11.35 -8.78
C ALA A 170 -27.21 11.12 -9.49
N ARG A 171 -26.72 9.88 -9.46
CA ARG A 171 -25.48 9.49 -10.16
C ARG A 171 -25.62 9.44 -11.69
N CYS A 172 -26.84 9.36 -12.20
CA CYS A 172 -27.09 9.19 -13.64
C CYS A 172 -27.01 10.48 -14.45
N CYS A 173 -27.23 11.65 -13.84
CA CYS A 173 -27.22 12.94 -14.53
C CYS A 173 -26.45 14.05 -13.80
N GLN A 174 -25.88 13.76 -12.62
CA GLN A 174 -25.00 14.64 -11.85
C GLN A 174 -25.34 16.14 -11.98
N PRO A 175 -26.49 16.58 -11.42
CA PRO A 175 -26.97 17.95 -11.61
C PRO A 175 -25.97 18.97 -11.09
N VAL A 176 -25.76 20.04 -11.88
CA VAL A 176 -24.83 21.13 -11.56
C VAL A 176 -25.62 22.38 -11.13
N ALA A 177 -24.98 23.26 -10.35
CA ALA A 177 -25.58 24.51 -9.89
C ALA A 177 -25.94 25.42 -11.08
N GLY A 178 -27.15 25.99 -11.04
CA GLY A 178 -27.68 26.88 -12.09
C GLY A 178 -28.55 26.19 -13.14
N GLU A 179 -28.60 24.85 -13.16
CA GLU A 179 -29.48 24.10 -14.05
C GLU A 179 -30.84 23.81 -13.39
N PRO A 180 -31.93 23.69 -14.18
CA PRO A 180 -33.22 23.28 -13.64
C PRO A 180 -33.15 21.83 -13.14
N ILE A 181 -33.55 21.63 -11.88
CA ILE A 181 -33.52 20.34 -11.19
C ILE A 181 -34.92 19.90 -10.76
N VAL A 182 -35.11 18.59 -10.56
CA VAL A 182 -36.36 18.01 -10.04
C VAL A 182 -36.05 16.92 -9.02
N GLY A 183 -36.76 16.94 -7.88
CA GLY A 183 -36.63 15.97 -6.80
C GLY A 183 -37.67 14.85 -6.90
N TYR A 184 -37.22 13.60 -6.75
CA TYR A 184 -38.08 12.42 -6.65
C TYR A 184 -37.98 11.79 -5.27
N LEU A 185 -39.13 11.54 -4.63
CA LEU A 185 -39.17 10.86 -3.34
C LEU A 185 -38.99 9.35 -3.53
N THR A 186 -37.89 8.81 -3.00
CA THR A 186 -37.59 7.38 -3.05
C THR A 186 -37.94 6.70 -1.73
N ARG A 187 -38.38 5.43 -1.77
CA ARG A 187 -38.87 4.70 -0.58
C ARG A 187 -37.84 4.56 0.55
N SER A 188 -36.54 4.56 0.24
CA SER A 188 -35.49 4.24 1.21
C SER A 188 -34.32 5.23 1.26
N ARG A 189 -34.23 6.19 0.33
CA ARG A 189 -33.06 7.08 0.17
C ARG A 189 -33.41 8.57 0.23
N GLY A 190 -34.60 8.91 0.72
CA GLY A 190 -35.08 10.29 0.78
C GLY A 190 -35.36 10.86 -0.62
N VAL A 191 -35.07 12.14 -0.82
CA VAL A 191 -35.30 12.84 -2.10
C VAL A 191 -34.05 12.73 -2.97
N THR A 192 -34.20 12.13 -4.15
CA THR A 192 -33.14 12.07 -5.16
C THR A 192 -33.32 13.18 -6.18
N VAL A 193 -32.30 14.03 -6.35
CA VAL A 193 -32.32 15.19 -7.26
C VAL A 193 -31.75 14.81 -8.62
N HIS A 194 -32.55 15.00 -9.66
CA HIS A 194 -32.18 14.81 -11.07
C HIS A 194 -32.17 16.15 -11.82
N ARG A 195 -31.46 16.23 -12.94
CA ARG A 195 -31.65 17.32 -13.92
C ARG A 195 -33.07 17.23 -14.50
N ALA A 196 -33.66 18.37 -14.85
CA ALA A 196 -35.03 18.42 -15.35
C ALA A 196 -35.23 17.64 -16.66
N ASP A 197 -34.17 17.41 -17.43
CA ASP A 197 -34.13 16.68 -18.71
C ASP A 197 -33.63 15.22 -18.59
N CYS A 198 -33.46 14.69 -17.37
CA CYS A 198 -32.85 13.38 -17.17
C CYS A 198 -33.72 12.23 -17.74
N ARG A 199 -33.15 11.44 -18.66
CA ARG A 199 -33.78 10.25 -19.29
C ARG A 199 -34.34 9.21 -18.30
N TRP A 200 -33.81 9.13 -17.07
CA TRP A 200 -34.34 8.26 -16.02
C TRP A 200 -35.83 8.54 -15.75
N ARG A 201 -36.24 9.81 -15.79
CA ARG A 201 -37.64 10.25 -15.65
C ARG A 201 -38.57 9.54 -16.63
N LEU A 202 -38.15 9.41 -17.88
CA LEU A 202 -38.98 8.86 -18.96
C LEU A 202 -39.28 7.37 -18.77
N ARG A 203 -38.39 6.65 -18.08
CA ARG A 203 -38.55 5.22 -17.78
C ARG A 203 -39.39 4.97 -16.53
N SER A 204 -39.27 5.80 -15.50
CA SER A 204 -39.98 5.62 -14.23
C SER A 204 -41.44 6.10 -14.25
N GLY A 205 -41.87 6.80 -15.31
CA GLY A 205 -43.25 7.29 -15.49
C GLY A 205 -44.25 6.28 -16.10
N ARG A 206 -43.82 5.08 -16.50
CA ARG A 206 -44.72 4.02 -16.98
C ARG A 206 -44.64 2.83 -16.02
N GLY A 207 -45.63 2.76 -15.13
CA GLY A 207 -46.04 1.59 -14.33
C GLY A 207 -44.99 0.56 -13.97
N GLY A 208 -44.33 0.70 -12.82
CA GLY A 208 -43.50 -0.36 -12.25
C GLY A 208 -42.77 0.06 -10.98
N HIS A 209 -43.32 -0.32 -9.83
CA HIS A 209 -42.77 -0.14 -8.47
C HIS A 209 -42.68 1.29 -7.89
N GLY A 210 -43.81 1.74 -7.33
CA GLY A 210 -43.86 2.43 -6.03
C GLY A 210 -43.21 3.81 -5.90
N GLY A 211 -43.03 4.57 -6.99
CA GLY A 211 -42.62 5.97 -6.94
C GLY A 211 -43.83 6.90 -6.85
N ARG A 212 -43.92 7.72 -5.80
CA ARG A 212 -44.90 8.82 -5.71
C ARG A 212 -44.52 9.98 -6.65
N ALA A 213 -45.51 10.83 -6.93
CA ALA A 213 -45.45 11.99 -7.81
C ALA A 213 -44.20 12.89 -7.59
N PRO A 214 -43.71 13.58 -8.64
CA PRO A 214 -42.62 14.53 -8.51
C PRO A 214 -42.99 15.65 -7.52
N LEU A 215 -42.08 15.95 -6.59
CA LEU A 215 -42.14 17.17 -5.80
C LEU A 215 -41.32 18.22 -6.57
N ALA A 216 -41.96 19.30 -6.99
CA ALA A 216 -41.25 20.44 -7.58
C ALA A 216 -40.29 21.01 -6.53
N ALA A 217 -38.99 20.92 -6.78
CA ALA A 217 -37.96 21.50 -5.93
C ALA A 217 -37.23 22.56 -6.74
N GLU A 218 -37.58 23.82 -6.54
CA GLU A 218 -36.82 24.95 -7.10
C GLU A 218 -35.63 25.26 -6.18
N GLY A 219 -34.43 24.92 -6.64
CA GLY A 219 -33.20 25.19 -5.89
C GLY A 219 -32.57 26.50 -6.33
N HIS A 220 -32.78 27.59 -5.58
CA HIS A 220 -31.89 28.73 -5.65
C HIS A 220 -30.64 28.45 -4.79
N HIS A 221 -29.50 28.19 -5.42
CA HIS A 221 -28.23 28.17 -4.71
C HIS A 221 -27.79 29.62 -4.48
N GLN A 222 -27.86 30.09 -3.24
CA GLN A 222 -27.33 31.40 -2.87
C GLN A 222 -25.79 31.34 -2.87
N PRO A 223 -25.07 32.23 -3.56
CA PRO A 223 -23.61 32.20 -3.57
C PRO A 223 -23.04 32.69 -2.23
N ASP A 224 -21.99 32.03 -1.76
CA ASP A 224 -21.26 32.34 -0.53
C ASP A 224 -20.78 33.80 -0.52
N ARG A 225 -21.28 34.62 0.43
CA ARG A 225 -20.63 35.90 0.77
C ARG A 225 -19.56 35.65 1.85
N PRO A 226 -18.30 36.10 1.66
CA PRO A 226 -17.28 35.95 2.69
C PRO A 226 -17.40 37.05 3.75
N GLY A 227 -17.36 36.61 5.02
CA GLY A 227 -16.96 37.32 6.23
C GLY A 227 -17.21 38.83 6.37
N ARG A 228 -18.11 39.21 7.28
CA ARG A 228 -17.87 40.35 8.19
C ARG A 228 -18.62 40.17 9.50
N ARG A 229 -17.89 40.04 10.62
CA ARG A 229 -18.40 40.28 11.97
C ARG A 229 -18.62 41.79 12.13
N LEU A 230 -19.75 42.22 12.71
CA LEU A 230 -19.83 43.44 13.55
C LEU A 230 -21.19 43.57 14.27
N ARG A 231 -21.06 43.51 15.62
CA ARG A 231 -21.80 44.15 16.72
C ARG A 231 -23.34 44.01 16.85
N ALA A 232 -23.72 43.51 18.03
CA ALA A 232 -25.01 43.74 18.65
C ALA A 232 -25.18 45.22 19.02
N ARG A 233 -26.37 45.77 18.76
CA ARG A 233 -26.94 46.91 19.50
C ARG A 233 -28.32 46.49 19.99
N HIS A 234 -28.55 46.68 21.29
CA HIS A 234 -29.85 46.50 21.94
C HIS A 234 -30.87 47.54 21.45
N PRO A 235 -32.16 47.19 21.43
CA PRO A 235 -33.24 48.14 21.18
C PRO A 235 -33.57 48.92 22.46
N GLN A 236 -34.04 50.16 22.30
CA GLN A 236 -35.11 50.70 23.15
C GLN A 236 -36.43 50.32 22.51
#